data_AF-A0A4Q3XGM4-F1
#
_entry.id   AF-A0A4Q3XGM4-F1
#
_cell.length_a   1.000
_cell.length_b   1.000
_cell.length_c   1.000
_cell.angle_alpha   90.00
_cell.angle_beta   90.00
_cell.angle_gamma   90.00
#
_symmetry.space_group_name_H-M   'P 1'
#
loop_
_entity.id
_entity.type
_entity.pdbx_description
1 polymer ?
#
loop_
_entity_poly.entity_id
_entity_poly.type
_entity_poly.pdbx_seq_one_letter_code
_entity_poly.pdbx_strand_id
1 'polypeptide(L)'
;MCDGAKVTLNGLGDLARFPVDPTVTRVESWADLHDRLARAQRDQLRRQQIERLGGMTRDLTVQQKADVLRESISHVESSLVSAKLPDGYRITVPRTALDLVEWGDRLHNCIGGYAHAWNTGRSILGSVHHGEDLIGAFELVQPDSGNAWKIEQMLGKRNRGLEPEVRSAVEQAMTQAGVDVPQTYWGSR
;
A
#
# COMPACT_ATOMS: atom_id res chain seq x y z
N MET A 1 -29.65 1.51 40.16
CA MET A 1 -30.29 0.52 39.28
C MET A 1 -29.44 0.46 38.02
N CYS A 2 -28.71 -0.63 37.82
CA CYS A 2 -27.85 -0.80 36.65
C CYS A 2 -28.72 -1.35 35.51
N ASP A 3 -28.85 -0.56 34.45
CA ASP A 3 -29.59 -0.93 33.25
C ASP A 3 -28.79 -2.00 32.50
N GLY A 4 -29.27 -3.23 32.53
CA GLY A 4 -28.67 -4.37 31.85
C GLY A 4 -28.92 -4.26 30.35
N ALA A 5 -27.95 -3.72 29.61
CA ALA A 5 -27.96 -3.77 28.15
C ALA A 5 -28.07 -5.24 27.70
N LYS A 6 -29.21 -5.58 27.08
CA LYS A 6 -29.45 -6.90 26.49
C LYS A 6 -28.49 -7.13 25.34
N VAL A 7 -27.41 -7.87 25.60
CA VAL A 7 -26.56 -8.44 24.55
C VAL A 7 -27.41 -9.46 23.80
N THR A 8 -27.74 -9.18 22.54
CA THR A 8 -28.43 -10.14 21.68
C THR A 8 -27.44 -11.21 21.22
N LEU A 9 -27.88 -12.47 21.16
CA LEU A 9 -27.07 -13.65 20.77
C LEU A 9 -26.33 -13.47 19.43
N ASN A 10 -26.82 -12.62 18.53
CA ASN A 10 -26.16 -12.31 17.25
C ASN A 10 -24.85 -11.52 17.43
N GLY A 11 -24.71 -10.70 18.47
CA GLY A 11 -23.47 -9.96 18.74
C GLY A 11 -22.33 -10.84 19.29
N LEU A 12 -22.65 -11.96 19.94
CA LEU A 12 -21.68 -12.91 20.47
C LEU A 12 -21.06 -13.81 19.40
N GLY A 13 -21.84 -14.18 18.38
CA GLY A 13 -21.35 -15.00 17.26
C GLY A 13 -20.32 -14.27 16.38
N ASP A 14 -20.39 -12.95 16.33
CA ASP A 14 -19.43 -12.11 15.59
C ASP A 14 -18.06 -12.13 16.27
N LEU A 15 -18.03 -12.02 17.61
CA LEU A 15 -16.81 -11.99 18.42
C LEU A 15 -16.02 -13.31 18.41
N ALA A 16 -16.70 -14.45 18.28
CA ALA A 16 -16.05 -15.77 18.26
C ALA A 16 -15.11 -15.99 17.07
N ARG A 17 -15.20 -15.13 16.05
CA ARG A 17 -14.33 -15.14 14.85
C ARG A 17 -13.06 -14.30 15.02
N PHE A 18 -13.02 -13.45 16.06
CA PHE A 18 -11.90 -12.58 16.30
C PHE A 18 -10.90 -13.25 17.24
N PRO A 19 -9.59 -13.13 16.97
CA PRO A 19 -8.58 -13.61 17.88
C PRO A 19 -8.62 -12.86 19.20
N VAL A 20 -8.36 -13.58 20.29
CA VAL A 20 -8.30 -13.00 21.63
C VAL A 20 -7.08 -12.09 21.70
N ASP A 21 -7.31 -10.79 21.90
CA ASP A 21 -6.25 -9.83 22.20
C ASP A 21 -6.01 -9.79 23.72
N PRO A 22 -4.89 -10.34 24.23
CA PRO A 22 -4.63 -10.41 25.67
C PRO A 22 -4.33 -9.03 26.29
N THR A 23 -4.15 -7.98 25.49
CA THR A 23 -3.89 -6.62 25.96
C THR A 23 -5.18 -5.86 26.30
N VAL A 24 -6.34 -6.36 25.87
CA VAL A 24 -7.65 -5.76 26.18
C VAL A 24 -8.08 -6.13 27.59
N THR A 25 -7.74 -5.28 28.55
CA THR A 25 -8.09 -5.46 29.98
C THR A 25 -9.38 -4.73 30.38
N ARG A 26 -9.83 -3.76 29.58
CA ARG A 26 -11.08 -3.00 29.77
C ARG A 26 -11.57 -2.44 28.42
N VAL A 27 -12.89 -2.38 28.24
CA VAL A 27 -13.54 -1.73 27.10
C VAL A 27 -14.57 -0.72 27.60
N GLU A 28 -14.65 0.43 26.93
CA GLU A 28 -15.56 1.51 27.35
C GLU A 28 -16.95 1.38 26.73
N SER A 29 -17.06 0.68 25.60
CA SER A 29 -18.32 0.41 24.92
C SER A 29 -18.21 -0.81 24.00
N TRP A 30 -19.36 -1.24 23.47
CA TRP A 30 -19.41 -2.29 22.45
C TRP A 30 -18.67 -1.91 21.15
N ALA A 31 -18.80 -0.65 20.72
CA ALA A 31 -18.09 -0.15 19.55
C ALA A 31 -16.55 -0.15 19.78
N ASP A 32 -16.11 0.22 20.98
CA ASP A 32 -14.69 0.17 21.36
C ASP A 32 -14.13 -1.26 21.32
N LEU A 33 -14.88 -2.24 21.85
CA LEU A 33 -14.51 -3.66 21.77
C LEU A 33 -14.39 -4.13 20.32
N HIS A 34 -15.40 -3.84 19.49
CA HIS A 34 -15.42 -4.21 18.08
C HIS A 34 -14.23 -3.62 17.32
N ASP A 35 -13.95 -2.33 17.52
CA ASP A 35 -12.83 -1.67 16.85
C ASP A 35 -11.47 -2.20 17.30
N ARG A 36 -11.33 -2.54 18.59
CA ARG A 36 -10.10 -3.17 19.12
C ARG A 36 -9.88 -4.56 18.55
N LEU A 37 -10.91 -5.40 18.50
CA LEU A 37 -10.81 -6.75 17.94
C LEU A 37 -10.58 -6.72 16.42
N ALA A 38 -11.24 -5.81 15.70
CA ALA A 38 -10.98 -5.60 14.29
C ALA A 38 -9.55 -5.08 14.01
N ARG A 39 -8.95 -4.31 14.93
CA ARG A 39 -7.53 -3.95 14.88
C ARG A 39 -6.64 -5.17 15.13
N ALA A 40 -6.88 -5.93 16.20
CA ALA A 40 -6.11 -7.12 16.53
C ALA A 40 -6.15 -8.20 15.44
N GLN A 41 -7.31 -8.42 14.81
CA GLN A 41 -7.44 -9.35 13.68
C GLN A 41 -6.66 -8.88 12.46
N ARG A 42 -6.70 -7.56 12.15
CA ARG A 42 -5.85 -6.99 11.10
C ARG A 42 -4.38 -7.20 11.42
N ASP A 43 -3.95 -6.98 12.66
CA ASP A 43 -2.57 -7.17 13.09
C ASP A 43 -2.13 -8.65 13.08
N GLN A 44 -3.03 -9.58 13.35
CA GLN A 44 -2.76 -11.01 13.20
C GLN A 44 -2.66 -11.42 11.72
N LEU A 45 -3.61 -11.00 10.88
CA LEU A 45 -3.58 -11.28 9.44
C LEU A 45 -2.32 -10.66 8.81
N ARG A 46 -1.91 -9.47 9.26
CA ARG A 46 -0.63 -8.84 8.91
C ARG A 46 0.56 -9.67 9.33
N ARG A 47 0.62 -10.14 10.59
CA ARG A 47 1.71 -11.01 11.05
C ARG A 47 1.80 -12.30 10.25
N GLN A 48 0.68 -12.96 9.98
CA GLN A 48 0.62 -14.15 9.14
C GLN A 48 1.06 -13.84 7.70
N GLN A 49 0.71 -12.67 7.18
CA GLN A 49 1.14 -12.23 5.86
C GLN A 49 2.63 -11.90 5.82
N ILE A 50 3.17 -11.23 6.84
CA ILE A 50 4.60 -10.99 7.04
C ILE A 50 5.37 -12.30 7.15
N GLU A 51 4.90 -13.27 7.93
CA GLU A 51 5.52 -14.60 8.06
C GLU A 51 5.52 -15.35 6.72
N ARG A 52 4.41 -15.29 5.96
CA ARG A 52 4.36 -15.85 4.59
C ARG A 52 5.29 -15.13 3.61
N LEU A 53 5.46 -13.82 3.79
CA LEU A 53 6.26 -12.97 2.90
C LEU A 53 7.74 -12.86 3.31
N GLY A 54 8.11 -13.30 4.52
CA GLY A 54 9.42 -13.08 5.14
C GLY A 54 10.63 -13.68 4.42
N GLY A 55 10.41 -14.39 3.30
CA GLY A 55 11.45 -14.87 2.40
C GLY A 55 11.25 -14.48 0.92
N MET A 56 10.21 -13.71 0.58
CA MET A 56 9.93 -13.33 -0.81
C MET A 56 10.73 -12.09 -1.20
N THR A 57 11.96 -12.30 -1.66
CA THR A 57 12.71 -11.33 -2.45
C THR A 57 12.34 -11.49 -3.92
N ARG A 58 11.39 -10.69 -4.41
CA ARG A 58 11.04 -10.47 -5.83
C ARG A 58 11.39 -11.63 -6.79
N ASP A 59 10.63 -12.71 -6.73
CA ASP A 59 10.74 -13.85 -7.65
C ASP A 59 9.93 -13.61 -8.94
N LEU A 60 10.60 -13.12 -9.98
CA LEU A 60 10.03 -12.99 -11.33
C LEU A 60 10.40 -14.23 -12.17
N THR A 61 9.47 -15.18 -12.35
CA THR A 61 9.69 -16.36 -13.22
C THR A 61 8.83 -16.33 -14.49
N VAL A 62 9.47 -16.17 -15.68
CA VAL A 62 9.18 -16.72 -17.04
C VAL A 62 10.24 -16.17 -18.04
N GLN A 63 11.23 -16.96 -18.43
CA GLN A 63 12.60 -16.55 -18.86
C GLN A 63 12.83 -15.52 -19.99
N GLN A 64 11.87 -15.12 -20.83
CA GLN A 64 12.13 -14.07 -21.86
C GLN A 64 11.24 -12.85 -21.69
N LYS A 65 9.93 -13.06 -21.54
CA LYS A 65 9.01 -11.99 -21.14
C LYS A 65 9.38 -11.43 -19.75
N ALA A 66 9.81 -12.28 -18.82
CA ALA A 66 10.23 -11.82 -17.49
C ALA A 66 11.54 -11.03 -17.54
N ASP A 67 12.45 -11.29 -18.48
CA ASP A 67 13.70 -10.54 -18.58
C ASP A 67 13.45 -9.13 -19.15
N VAL A 68 12.67 -9.02 -20.24
CA VAL A 68 12.22 -7.71 -20.77
C VAL A 68 11.40 -6.96 -19.73
N LEU A 69 10.50 -7.65 -19.02
CA LEU A 69 9.72 -7.06 -17.94
C LEU A 69 10.62 -6.60 -16.79
N ARG A 70 11.62 -7.40 -16.38
CA ARG A 70 12.55 -7.05 -15.31
C ARG A 70 13.39 -5.84 -15.69
N GLU A 71 13.88 -5.77 -16.93
CA GLU A 71 14.62 -4.62 -17.45
C GLU A 71 13.75 -3.37 -17.51
N SER A 72 12.52 -3.48 -18.02
CA SER A 72 11.55 -2.39 -18.03
C SER A 72 11.24 -1.88 -16.62
N ILE A 73 10.97 -2.78 -15.66
CA ILE A 73 10.71 -2.37 -14.28
C ILE A 73 11.96 -1.69 -13.69
N SER A 74 13.14 -2.29 -13.86
CA SER A 74 14.40 -1.73 -13.34
C SER A 74 14.65 -0.32 -13.91
N HIS A 75 14.40 -0.12 -15.20
CA HIS A 75 14.50 1.18 -15.85
C HIS A 75 13.54 2.21 -15.24
N VAL A 76 12.26 1.86 -15.07
CA VAL A 76 11.25 2.75 -14.49
C VAL A 76 11.58 3.07 -13.03
N GLU A 77 11.88 2.07 -12.20
CA GLU A 77 12.23 2.25 -10.79
C GLU A 77 13.46 3.14 -10.63
N SER A 78 14.52 2.90 -11.42
CA SER A 78 15.74 3.72 -11.41
C SER A 78 15.46 5.17 -11.82
N SER A 79 14.65 5.37 -12.86
CA SER A 79 14.28 6.70 -13.35
C SER A 79 13.45 7.48 -12.31
N LEU A 80 12.51 6.80 -11.64
CA LEU A 80 11.69 7.40 -10.58
C LEU A 80 12.50 7.77 -9.34
N VAL A 81 13.39 6.88 -8.89
CA VAL A 81 14.24 7.14 -7.71
C VAL A 81 15.25 8.27 -7.97
N SER A 82 15.69 8.46 -9.22
CA SER A 82 16.62 9.52 -9.61
C SER A 82 15.95 10.83 -10.06
N ALA A 83 14.60 10.86 -10.08
CA ALA A 83 13.87 12.02 -10.54
C ALA A 83 14.10 13.25 -9.65
N LYS A 84 14.19 14.42 -10.28
CA LYS A 84 14.27 15.70 -9.56
C LYS A 84 12.86 16.12 -9.14
N LEU A 85 12.65 16.22 -7.84
CA LEU A 85 11.43 16.70 -7.21
C LEU A 85 11.71 18.02 -6.48
N PRO A 86 10.67 18.77 -6.04
CA PRO A 86 10.85 19.93 -5.17
C PRO A 86 11.69 19.59 -3.93
N ASP A 87 12.33 20.61 -3.35
CA ASP A 87 13.26 20.44 -2.25
C ASP A 87 12.61 19.66 -1.08
N GLY A 88 13.34 18.67 -0.57
CA GLY A 88 12.89 17.79 0.51
C GLY A 88 12.06 16.60 0.06
N TYR A 89 11.58 16.56 -1.19
CA TYR A 89 10.80 15.44 -1.70
C TYR A 89 11.66 14.38 -2.39
N ARG A 90 11.31 13.10 -2.19
CA ARG A 90 11.95 11.97 -2.88
C ARG A 90 10.96 10.86 -3.19
N ILE A 91 11.21 10.11 -4.25
CA ILE A 91 10.55 8.83 -4.52
C ILE A 91 11.44 7.69 -4.02
N THR A 92 10.84 6.69 -3.39
CA THR A 92 11.53 5.42 -3.10
C THR A 92 10.71 4.24 -3.61
N VAL A 93 11.38 3.11 -3.85
CA VAL A 93 10.75 1.84 -4.25
C VAL A 93 10.92 0.82 -3.14
N PRO A 94 9.96 -0.12 -2.95
CA PRO A 94 10.07 -1.11 -1.90
C PRO A 94 11.26 -2.04 -2.19
N ARG A 95 12.02 -2.39 -1.16
CA ARG A 95 13.09 -3.40 -1.23
C ARG A 95 12.55 -4.78 -0.86
N THR A 96 11.51 -4.80 -0.05
CA THR A 96 10.87 -5.99 0.50
C THR A 96 9.37 -5.81 0.54
N ALA A 97 8.65 -6.93 0.64
CA ALA A 97 7.22 -6.88 0.89
C ALA A 97 6.87 -6.26 2.27
N LEU A 98 7.81 -6.22 3.21
CA LEU A 98 7.65 -5.57 4.51
C LEU A 98 7.53 -4.05 4.37
N ASP A 99 8.32 -3.45 3.47
CA ASP A 99 8.25 -2.00 3.22
C ASP A 99 6.81 -1.60 2.84
N LEU A 100 6.13 -2.41 2.03
CA LEU A 100 4.74 -2.15 1.62
C LEU A 100 3.77 -2.21 2.81
N VAL A 101 3.94 -3.18 3.71
CA VAL A 101 3.11 -3.30 4.92
C VAL A 101 3.31 -2.06 5.80
N GLU A 102 4.56 -1.66 6.02
CA GLU A 102 4.89 -0.45 6.79
C GLU A 102 4.31 0.80 6.16
N TRP A 103 4.36 0.92 4.82
CA TRP A 103 3.77 2.05 4.10
C TRP A 103 2.25 2.07 4.27
N GLY A 104 1.58 0.94 4.13
CA GLY A 104 0.14 0.81 4.33
C GLY A 104 -0.29 1.19 5.76
N ASP A 105 0.54 0.86 6.76
CA ASP A 105 0.29 1.26 8.14
C ASP A 105 0.44 2.75 8.38
N ARG A 106 1.55 3.35 7.91
CA ARG A 106 1.81 4.79 8.04
C ARG A 106 0.78 5.63 7.29
N LEU A 107 0.40 5.21 6.09
CA LEU A 107 -0.56 5.91 5.25
C LEU A 107 -2.01 5.56 5.60
N HIS A 108 -2.28 4.45 6.29
CA HIS A 108 -3.63 3.91 6.45
C HIS A 108 -4.37 3.76 5.10
N ASN A 109 -3.69 3.16 4.11
CA ASN A 109 -4.24 2.91 2.78
C ASN A 109 -3.97 1.46 2.33
N CYS A 110 -4.46 1.10 1.15
CA CYS A 110 -4.44 -0.28 0.67
C CYS A 110 -3.06 -0.77 0.20
N ILE A 111 -2.04 0.09 0.08
CA ILE A 111 -0.74 -0.26 -0.53
C ILE A 111 -0.07 -1.47 0.15
N GLY A 112 -0.30 -1.67 1.45
CA GLY A 112 0.22 -2.82 2.20
C GLY A 112 -0.30 -4.18 1.75
N GLY A 113 -1.40 -4.22 0.99
CA GLY A 113 -1.92 -5.44 0.39
C GLY A 113 -1.28 -5.85 -0.94
N TYR A 114 -0.43 -5.01 -1.54
CA TYR A 114 -0.02 -5.15 -2.94
C TYR A 114 1.26 -5.98 -3.13
N ALA A 115 1.81 -6.56 -2.06
CA ALA A 115 3.03 -7.36 -2.08
C ALA A 115 3.01 -8.47 -3.14
N HIS A 116 1.86 -9.12 -3.36
CA HIS A 116 1.76 -10.17 -4.39
C HIS A 116 1.84 -9.61 -5.82
N ALA A 117 1.15 -8.51 -6.11
CA ALA A 117 1.21 -7.87 -7.43
C ALA A 117 2.62 -7.34 -7.72
N TRP A 118 3.27 -6.75 -6.73
CA TRP A 118 4.67 -6.31 -6.80
C TRP A 118 5.65 -7.47 -7.00
N ASN A 119 5.57 -8.53 -6.18
CA ASN A 119 6.47 -9.69 -6.30
C ASN A 119 6.34 -10.40 -7.65
N THR A 120 5.13 -10.44 -8.22
CA THR A 120 4.88 -11.06 -9.54
C THR A 120 5.22 -10.13 -10.71
N GLY A 121 5.67 -8.89 -10.45
CA GLY A 121 5.99 -7.92 -11.50
C GLY A 121 4.76 -7.41 -12.26
N ARG A 122 3.55 -7.59 -11.73
CA ARG A 122 2.31 -7.03 -12.30
C ARG A 122 2.11 -5.57 -11.96
N SER A 123 2.74 -5.12 -10.87
CA SER A 123 2.71 -3.73 -10.45
C SER A 123 4.12 -3.23 -10.12
N ILE A 124 4.42 -1.98 -10.47
CA ILE A 124 5.51 -1.21 -9.88
C ILE A 124 4.90 -0.35 -8.78
N LEU A 125 5.49 -0.40 -7.59
CA LEU A 125 5.03 0.39 -6.46
C LEU A 125 6.13 1.36 -6.05
N GLY A 126 5.74 2.56 -5.64
CA GLY A 126 6.66 3.52 -5.06
C GLY A 126 6.00 4.38 -4.01
N SER A 127 6.82 5.04 -3.23
CA SER A 127 6.41 5.96 -2.17
C SER A 127 6.97 7.35 -2.42
N VAL A 128 6.24 8.36 -1.96
CA VAL A 128 6.65 9.77 -1.97
C VAL A 128 6.91 10.17 -0.54
N HIS A 129 8.10 10.72 -0.29
CA HIS A 129 8.53 11.21 1.01
C HIS A 129 8.79 12.70 0.98
N HIS A 130 8.59 13.37 2.11
CA HIS A 130 9.10 14.72 2.39
C HIS A 130 9.95 14.66 3.66
N GLY A 131 11.27 14.85 3.54
CA GLY A 131 12.18 14.48 4.63
C GLY A 131 11.98 13.01 5.02
N GLU A 132 11.81 12.71 6.31
CA GLU A 132 11.56 11.33 6.78
C GLU A 132 10.09 10.90 6.72
N ASP A 133 9.19 11.82 6.39
CA ASP A 133 7.75 11.57 6.38
C ASP A 133 7.31 10.92 5.08
N LEU A 134 6.64 9.77 5.20
CA LEU A 134 5.93 9.12 4.11
C LEU A 134 4.59 9.83 3.91
N ILE A 135 4.46 10.52 2.78
CA ILE A 135 3.29 11.37 2.49
C ILE A 135 2.32 10.72 1.49
N GLY A 136 2.80 9.78 0.68
CA GLY A 136 1.96 8.98 -0.20
C GLY A 136 2.66 7.82 -0.86
N ALA A 137 1.88 7.04 -1.60
CA ALA A 137 2.36 5.93 -2.41
C ALA A 137 1.58 5.86 -3.72
N PHE A 138 2.18 5.24 -4.73
CA PHE A 138 1.57 5.05 -6.04
C PHE A 138 1.74 3.62 -6.52
N GLU A 139 0.89 3.27 -7.47
CA GLU A 139 0.95 2.02 -8.21
C GLU A 139 0.93 2.30 -9.70
N LEU A 140 1.85 1.63 -10.40
CA LEU A 140 1.85 1.54 -11.85
C LEU A 140 1.50 0.10 -12.23
N VAL A 141 0.64 -0.04 -13.24
CA VAL A 141 0.23 -1.32 -13.80
C VAL A 141 0.59 -1.38 -15.27
N GLN A 142 0.89 -2.57 -15.77
CA GLN A 142 1.05 -2.77 -17.20
C GLN A 142 -0.34 -3.00 -17.83
N PRO A 143 -0.76 -2.22 -18.83
CA PRO A 143 -2.01 -2.46 -19.53
C PRO A 143 -1.90 -3.74 -20.37
N ASP A 144 -3.00 -4.49 -20.49
CA ASP A 144 -3.08 -5.76 -21.24
C ASP A 144 -2.67 -5.62 -22.73
N SER A 145 -2.69 -4.41 -23.27
CA SER A 145 -2.48 -4.09 -24.69
C SER A 145 -1.20 -3.28 -24.98
N GLY A 146 -0.38 -2.94 -23.99
CA GLY A 146 0.65 -1.90 -24.15
C GLY A 146 2.06 -2.27 -23.67
N ASN A 147 3.04 -1.55 -24.24
CA ASN A 147 4.46 -1.63 -23.87
C ASN A 147 4.87 -0.64 -22.76
N ALA A 148 3.97 0.25 -22.33
CA ALA A 148 4.26 1.29 -21.33
C ALA A 148 3.49 1.04 -20.03
N TRP A 149 4.13 1.28 -18.89
CA TRP A 149 3.48 1.28 -17.58
C TRP A 149 2.50 2.44 -17.49
N LYS A 150 1.40 2.27 -16.76
CA LYS A 150 0.38 3.29 -16.55
C LYS A 150 0.16 3.49 -15.06
N ILE A 151 0.01 4.73 -14.60
CA ILE A 151 -0.44 5.00 -13.24
C ILE A 151 -1.90 4.54 -13.05
N GLU A 152 -2.12 3.72 -12.02
CA GLU A 152 -3.45 3.30 -11.58
C GLU A 152 -3.94 4.17 -10.42
N GLN A 153 -3.05 4.47 -9.48
CA GLN A 153 -3.36 5.26 -8.29
C GLN A 153 -2.14 5.98 -7.74
N MET A 154 -2.36 7.12 -7.11
CA MET A 154 -1.38 7.82 -6.27
C MET A 154 -2.10 8.50 -5.12
N LEU A 155 -1.89 7.96 -3.92
CA LEU A 155 -2.68 8.26 -2.73
C LEU A 155 -1.78 8.54 -1.53
N GLY A 156 -2.11 9.59 -0.81
CA GLY A 156 -1.59 9.93 0.50
C GLY A 156 -2.35 9.26 1.64
N LYS A 157 -2.22 9.86 2.82
CA LYS A 157 -2.79 9.34 4.07
C LYS A 157 -4.32 9.19 3.98
N ARG A 158 -4.84 8.02 4.36
CA ARG A 158 -6.26 7.64 4.33
C ARG A 158 -6.90 7.84 2.96
N ASN A 159 -6.19 7.43 1.89
CA ASN A 159 -6.64 7.52 0.50
C ASN A 159 -6.96 8.95 0.02
N ARG A 160 -6.32 9.97 0.60
CA ARG A 160 -6.44 11.36 0.13
C ARG A 160 -5.47 11.63 -1.01
N GLY A 161 -5.78 12.58 -1.89
CA GLY A 161 -4.81 13.06 -2.88
C GLY A 161 -3.58 13.67 -2.22
N LEU A 162 -2.45 13.64 -2.93
CA LEU A 162 -1.26 14.42 -2.60
C LEU A 162 -1.52 15.91 -2.87
N GLU A 163 -0.70 16.77 -2.25
CA GLU A 163 -0.72 18.21 -2.57
C GLU A 163 -0.46 18.43 -4.07
N PRO A 164 -1.17 19.37 -4.74
CA PRO A 164 -1.12 19.51 -6.19
C PRO A 164 0.28 19.69 -6.79
N GLU A 165 1.14 20.46 -6.12
CA GLU A 165 2.51 20.72 -6.57
C GLU A 165 3.36 19.44 -6.55
N VAL A 166 3.31 18.71 -5.44
CA VAL A 166 4.01 17.44 -5.26
C VAL A 166 3.48 16.40 -6.24
N ARG A 167 2.15 16.31 -6.36
CA ARG A 167 1.47 15.42 -7.30
C ARG A 167 1.95 15.67 -8.73
N SER A 168 1.96 16.93 -9.17
CA SER A 168 2.39 17.31 -10.52
C SER A 168 3.87 16.99 -10.76
N ALA A 169 4.73 17.20 -9.77
CA ALA A 169 6.14 16.83 -9.87
C ALA A 169 6.35 15.31 -10.02
N VAL A 170 5.59 14.51 -9.27
CA VAL A 170 5.63 13.04 -9.36
C VAL A 170 5.05 12.56 -10.71
N GLU A 171 3.96 13.15 -11.19
CA GLU A 171 3.40 12.88 -12.53
C GLU A 171 4.41 13.21 -13.66
N GLN A 172 5.15 14.31 -13.52
CA GLN A 172 6.21 14.69 -14.45
C GLN A 172 7.37 13.69 -14.42
N ALA A 173 7.80 13.26 -13.23
CA ALA A 173 8.81 12.22 -13.07
C ALA A 173 8.39 10.89 -13.71
N MET A 174 7.13 10.49 -13.52
CA MET A 174 6.55 9.30 -14.17
C MET A 174 6.56 9.42 -15.69
N THR A 175 6.13 10.56 -16.23
CA THR A 175 6.15 10.81 -17.68
C THR A 175 7.57 10.74 -18.24
N GLN A 176 8.57 11.29 -17.53
CA GLN A 176 9.98 11.21 -17.91
C GLN A 176 10.53 9.78 -17.84
N ALA A 177 10.01 8.95 -16.94
CA ALA A 177 10.32 7.52 -16.84
C ALA A 177 9.59 6.66 -17.89
N GLY A 178 8.82 7.26 -18.81
CA GLY A 178 8.08 6.54 -19.85
C GLY A 178 6.77 5.92 -19.37
N VAL A 179 6.23 6.38 -18.23
CA VAL A 179 4.94 5.96 -17.70
C VAL A 179 3.83 6.81 -18.32
N ASP A 180 2.74 6.16 -18.73
CA ASP A 180 1.50 6.81 -19.14
C ASP A 180 0.75 7.37 -17.92
N VAL A 181 0.56 8.70 -17.92
CA VAL A 181 -0.14 9.45 -16.88
C VAL A 181 -1.41 10.05 -17.49
N PRO A 182 -2.55 9.34 -17.45
CA PRO A 182 -3.80 9.86 -17.97
C PRO A 182 -4.34 11.00 -17.09
N GLN A 183 -5.27 11.77 -17.64
CA GLN A 183 -6.00 12.81 -16.88
C GLN A 183 -6.78 12.26 -15.68
N THR A 184 -7.08 10.96 -15.68
CA THR A 184 -7.87 10.31 -14.64
C THR A 184 -7.20 9.03 -14.16
N TYR A 185 -6.84 9.04 -12.88
CA TYR A 185 -6.45 7.88 -12.07
C TYR A 185 -6.90 8.14 -10.62
N TRP A 186 -6.86 7.13 -9.74
CA TRP A 186 -7.30 7.35 -8.36
C TRP A 186 -6.30 8.23 -7.59
N GLY A 187 -6.72 9.45 -7.22
CA GLY A 187 -5.86 10.46 -6.58
C GLY A 187 -5.45 11.62 -7.51
N SER A 188 -5.95 11.63 -8.75
CA SER A 188 -5.76 12.72 -9.72
C SER A 188 -6.53 14.02 -9.41
N ARG A 189 -7.32 14.05 -8.33
CA ARG A 189 -8.16 15.19 -7.90
C ARG A 189 -7.89 15.55 -6.45
#